data_AF-X0SVW2-F1
#
_entry.id   AF-X0SVW2-F1
#
_cell.length_a   1.000
_cell.length_b   1.000
_cell.length_c   1.000
_cell.angle_alpha   90.00
_cell.angle_beta   90.00
_cell.angle_gamma   90.00
#
_symmetry.space_group_name_H-M   'P 1'
#
loop_
_entity.id
_entity.type
_entity.pdbx_description
1 polymer ?
#
loop_
_entity_poly.entity_id
_entity_poly.type
_entity_poly.pdbx_seq_one_letter_code
_entity_poly.pdbx_strand_id
1 'polypeptide(L)'
;LLKIKNNARYNILNHASRKEDSFSKNIITNLLKEGLIRPTDKINNYVITAKGIWKIESKNKDIDLETLLIFLDDKYFNLFGGNKDLNDKEKVMLLFMIVSRAFSEDAPINLKKGENAKDEIGTIIKRSFLLLKKYSLVKSLTENKLFNLEGNEHPVSDFIRHKEALVRKTNGLYRTLRDQKYCLDLMANNHIKIQELAYLLWLVFGKKINNQLLKDFLKLSESIYQKSIFIYAPEDFSFFQPKFDDEINNALDEYFINSKLWNSAKM
;
A
#
# COMPACT_ATOMS: atom_id res chain seq x y z
N LEU A 1 4.75 -0.84 25.50
CA LEU A 1 3.80 -1.99 25.36
C LEU A 1 3.08 -2.03 24.00
N LEU A 2 2.57 -0.91 23.46
CA LEU A 2 1.73 -0.90 22.24
C LEU A 2 2.39 -1.43 20.95
N LYS A 3 3.72 -1.38 20.85
CA LYS A 3 4.50 -1.91 19.69
C LYS A 3 4.84 -3.41 19.77
N ILE A 4 4.55 -4.06 20.90
CA ILE A 4 4.92 -5.46 21.14
C ILE A 4 3.81 -6.37 20.59
N LYS A 5 4.19 -7.45 19.90
CA LYS A 5 3.28 -8.51 19.42
C LYS A 5 2.39 -9.03 20.56
N ASN A 6 1.16 -9.44 20.23
CA ASN A 6 0.13 -9.78 21.23
C ASN A 6 0.63 -10.81 22.27
N ASN A 7 1.24 -11.91 21.82
CA ASN A 7 1.74 -12.96 22.71
C ASN A 7 2.87 -12.50 23.64
N ALA A 8 3.78 -11.66 23.14
CA ALA A 8 4.85 -11.11 23.97
C ALA A 8 4.30 -10.10 25.00
N ARG A 9 3.30 -9.29 24.61
CA ARG A 9 2.59 -8.38 25.52
C ARG A 9 1.85 -9.16 26.61
N TYR A 10 1.16 -10.24 26.23
CA TYR A 10 0.50 -11.15 27.14
C TYR A 10 1.48 -11.72 28.19
N ASN A 11 2.63 -12.24 27.74
CA ASN A 11 3.66 -12.77 28.63
C ASN A 11 4.21 -11.73 29.60
N ILE A 12 4.53 -10.52 29.12
CA ILE A 12 5.03 -9.43 29.95
C ILE A 12 4.00 -9.05 31.03
N LEU A 13 2.74 -8.86 30.64
CA LEU A 13 1.68 -8.48 31.56
C LEU A 13 1.39 -9.59 32.59
N ASN A 14 1.41 -10.86 32.18
CA ASN A 14 1.24 -11.98 33.09
C ASN A 14 2.45 -12.21 34.02
N HIS A 15 3.65 -11.86 33.59
CA HIS A 15 4.83 -11.88 34.44
C HIS A 15 4.82 -10.73 35.46
N ALA A 16 4.37 -9.54 35.05
CA ALA A 16 4.20 -8.38 35.92
C ALA A 16 2.98 -8.47 36.86
N SER A 17 2.07 -9.43 36.63
CA SER A 17 0.89 -9.63 37.48
C SER A 17 1.26 -9.93 38.94
N ARG A 18 0.35 -9.56 39.85
CA ARG A 18 0.51 -9.78 41.29
C ARG A 18 -0.68 -10.54 41.85
N LYS A 19 -0.41 -11.40 42.83
CA LYS A 19 -1.41 -12.26 43.45
C LYS A 19 -2.22 -11.47 44.49
N GLU A 20 -3.49 -11.84 44.66
CA GLU A 20 -4.46 -11.18 45.53
C GLU A 20 -3.99 -11.08 46.99
N ASP A 21 -3.36 -12.14 47.49
CA ASP A 21 -2.84 -12.24 48.87
C ASP A 21 -1.72 -11.24 49.18
N SER A 22 -1.18 -10.57 48.16
CA SER A 22 -0.15 -9.55 48.33
C SER A 22 -0.73 -8.18 48.74
N PHE A 23 -2.05 -7.99 48.74
CA PHE A 23 -2.70 -6.71 49.06
C PHE A 23 -4.00 -6.90 49.85
N SER A 24 -4.49 -5.83 50.49
CA SER A 24 -5.79 -5.88 51.17
C SER A 24 -6.94 -5.93 50.16
N LYS A 25 -7.99 -6.71 50.48
CA LYS A 25 -9.17 -6.90 49.63
C LYS A 25 -9.88 -5.60 49.28
N ASN A 26 -9.90 -4.63 50.21
CA ASN A 26 -10.50 -3.31 49.99
C ASN A 26 -9.73 -2.51 48.91
N ILE A 27 -8.39 -2.57 48.91
CA ILE A 27 -7.57 -1.91 47.88
C ILE A 27 -7.86 -2.52 46.51
N ILE A 28 -7.87 -3.84 46.41
CA ILE A 28 -8.13 -4.54 45.14
C ILE A 28 -9.52 -4.19 44.61
N THR A 29 -10.53 -4.22 45.46
CA THR A 29 -11.91 -3.90 45.10
C THR A 29 -12.04 -2.47 44.57
N ASN A 30 -11.39 -1.50 45.22
CA ASN A 30 -11.38 -0.11 44.77
C ASN A 30 -10.65 0.05 43.43
N LEU A 31 -9.48 -0.55 43.26
CA LEU A 31 -8.71 -0.47 42.02
C LEU A 31 -9.43 -1.13 40.84
N LEU A 32 -10.15 -2.23 41.07
CA LEU A 32 -11.02 -2.87 40.07
C LEU A 32 -12.20 -1.98 39.71
N LYS A 33 -12.88 -1.41 40.72
CA LYS A 33 -14.02 -0.50 40.51
C LYS A 33 -13.64 0.74 39.70
N GLU A 34 -12.44 1.27 39.93
CA GLU A 34 -11.90 2.39 39.15
C GLU A 34 -11.36 1.97 37.76
N GLY A 35 -11.24 0.66 37.50
CA GLY A 35 -10.71 0.11 36.25
C GLY A 35 -9.20 0.29 36.08
N LEU A 36 -8.44 0.44 37.17
CA LEU A 36 -6.99 0.63 37.16
C LEU A 36 -6.22 -0.68 37.11
N ILE A 37 -6.83 -1.77 37.56
CA ILE A 37 -6.34 -3.15 37.44
C ILE A 37 -7.42 -4.03 36.83
N ARG A 38 -7.04 -5.23 36.38
CA ARG A 38 -7.95 -6.28 35.88
C ARG A 38 -7.42 -7.67 36.24
N PRO A 39 -8.29 -8.69 36.36
CA PRO A 39 -7.85 -10.07 36.53
C PRO A 39 -7.05 -10.56 35.32
N THR A 40 -6.18 -11.54 35.54
CA THR A 40 -5.46 -12.25 34.48
C THR A 40 -5.90 -13.71 34.40
N ASP A 41 -5.34 -14.45 33.45
CA ASP A 41 -5.60 -15.90 33.30
C ASP A 41 -4.94 -16.74 34.41
N LYS A 42 -4.10 -16.13 35.26
CA LYS A 42 -3.56 -16.78 36.46
C LYS A 42 -4.54 -16.63 37.63
N ILE A 43 -4.78 -17.72 38.34
CA ILE A 43 -5.71 -17.77 39.48
C ILE A 43 -5.35 -16.68 40.49
N ASN A 44 -6.32 -15.82 40.81
CA ASN A 44 -6.22 -14.74 41.78
C ASN A 44 -5.07 -13.75 41.51
N ASN A 45 -4.71 -13.54 40.25
CA ASN A 45 -3.74 -12.53 39.86
C ASN A 45 -4.40 -11.34 39.16
N TYR A 46 -3.84 -10.16 39.41
CA TYR A 46 -4.25 -8.91 38.80
C TYR A 46 -3.09 -8.23 38.07
N VAL A 47 -3.39 -7.52 37.00
CA VAL A 47 -2.44 -6.69 36.26
C VAL A 47 -2.98 -5.28 36.07
N ILE A 48 -2.08 -4.31 36.00
CA ILE A 48 -2.42 -2.91 35.73
C ILE A 48 -3.03 -2.75 34.33
N THR A 49 -4.03 -1.87 34.22
CA THR A 49 -4.62 -1.49 32.94
C THR A 49 -3.89 -0.29 32.33
N ALA A 50 -4.18 0.05 31.06
CA ALA A 50 -3.67 1.29 30.47
C ALA A 50 -4.13 2.53 31.26
N LYS A 51 -5.35 2.52 31.80
CA LYS A 51 -5.88 3.56 32.69
C LYS A 51 -5.10 3.65 34.00
N GLY A 52 -4.74 2.48 34.57
CA GLY A 52 -3.88 2.39 35.75
C GLY A 52 -2.49 2.97 35.51
N ILE A 53 -1.84 2.59 34.41
CA ILE A 53 -0.54 3.13 34.00
C ILE A 53 -0.67 4.65 33.87
N TRP A 54 -1.62 5.14 33.07
CA TRP A 54 -1.86 6.57 32.88
C TRP A 54 -2.01 7.33 34.20
N LYS A 55 -2.80 6.82 35.16
CA LYS A 55 -3.02 7.48 36.46
C LYS A 55 -1.72 7.62 37.27
N ILE A 56 -0.80 6.66 37.17
CA ILE A 56 0.49 6.70 37.87
C ILE A 56 1.46 7.65 37.14
N GLU A 57 1.64 7.44 35.84
CA GLU A 57 2.59 8.21 35.01
C GLU A 57 2.22 9.71 34.94
N SER A 58 0.93 10.03 34.83
CA SER A 58 0.46 11.43 34.84
C SER A 58 0.63 12.10 36.20
N LYS A 59 0.49 11.35 37.30
CA LYS A 59 0.73 11.87 38.66
C LYS A 59 2.21 12.16 38.90
N ASN A 60 3.09 11.32 38.34
CA ASN A 60 4.53 11.49 38.45
C ASN A 60 5.10 12.55 37.48
N LYS A 61 4.26 13.09 36.59
CA LYS A 61 4.66 13.99 35.47
C LYS A 61 5.66 13.33 34.49
N ASP A 62 5.69 12.01 34.46
CA ASP A 62 6.52 11.24 33.53
C ASP A 62 5.87 11.22 32.12
N ILE A 63 4.54 11.30 32.05
CA ILE A 63 3.76 11.41 30.82
C ILE A 63 2.59 12.37 31.05
N ASP A 64 2.60 13.52 30.39
CA ASP A 64 1.46 14.45 30.38
C ASP A 64 0.54 14.22 29.16
N LEU A 65 -0.57 14.96 29.12
CA LEU A 65 -1.57 14.83 28.05
C LEU A 65 -0.97 15.19 26.69
N GLU A 66 -0.11 16.20 26.65
CA GLU A 66 0.56 16.63 25.43
C GLU A 66 1.46 15.52 24.87
N THR A 67 2.26 14.88 25.72
CA THR A 67 3.11 13.73 25.35
C THR A 67 2.28 12.57 24.82
N LEU A 68 1.11 12.28 25.43
CA LEU A 68 0.20 11.24 24.94
C LEU A 68 -0.36 11.59 23.56
N LEU A 69 -0.77 12.84 23.35
CA LEU A 69 -1.31 13.30 22.07
C LEU A 69 -0.25 13.26 20.97
N ILE A 70 0.97 13.73 21.26
CA ILE A 70 2.12 13.65 20.34
C ILE A 70 2.40 12.18 19.99
N PHE A 71 2.43 11.29 20.99
CA PHE A 71 2.61 9.86 20.73
C PHE A 71 1.52 9.29 19.83
N LEU A 72 0.25 9.64 20.07
CA LEU A 72 -0.86 9.17 19.25
C LEU A 72 -0.74 9.69 17.82
N ASP A 73 -0.44 10.98 17.65
CA ASP A 73 -0.26 11.59 16.34
C ASP A 73 0.87 10.89 15.57
N ASP A 74 2.07 10.83 16.16
CA ASP A 74 3.25 10.17 15.58
C ASP A 74 3.10 8.68 15.28
N LYS A 75 2.14 8.00 15.92
CA LYS A 75 1.96 6.55 15.76
C LYS A 75 0.83 6.20 14.83
N TYR A 76 -0.24 6.99 14.82
CA TYR A 76 -1.50 6.60 14.19
C TYR A 76 -2.01 7.63 13.18
N PHE A 77 -1.65 8.91 13.29
CA PHE A 77 -2.20 9.98 12.45
C PHE A 77 -1.16 10.65 11.54
N ASN A 78 0.13 10.58 11.87
CA ASN A 78 1.25 10.99 11.02
C ASN A 78 1.50 9.95 9.91
N LEU A 79 0.50 9.81 9.03
CA LEU A 79 0.48 8.86 7.93
C LEU A 79 1.01 9.45 6.62
N PHE A 80 1.14 10.78 6.58
CA PHE A 80 1.53 11.57 5.42
C PHE A 80 3.05 11.81 5.41
N GLY A 81 3.64 12.15 4.25
CA GLY A 81 5.06 12.55 4.17
C GLY A 81 6.11 11.42 4.26
N GLY A 82 5.72 10.15 4.13
CA GLY A 82 6.66 9.01 4.15
C GLY A 82 7.46 8.81 2.85
N ASN A 83 8.39 7.85 2.86
CA ASN A 83 9.17 7.47 1.69
C ASN A 83 8.26 7.00 0.53
N LYS A 84 8.25 7.78 -0.56
CA LYS A 84 7.48 7.50 -1.79
C LYS A 84 8.25 6.68 -2.83
N ASP A 85 9.45 6.23 -2.52
CA ASP A 85 10.24 5.44 -3.46
C ASP A 85 9.65 4.05 -3.63
N LEU A 86 9.40 3.73 -4.89
CA LEU A 86 8.95 2.41 -5.32
C LEU A 86 10.15 1.46 -5.38
N ASN A 87 9.99 0.29 -4.76
CA ASN A 87 10.88 -0.84 -5.00
C ASN A 87 10.68 -1.40 -6.42
N ASP A 88 11.56 -2.29 -6.86
CA ASP A 88 11.55 -2.81 -8.23
C ASP A 88 10.19 -3.48 -8.60
N LYS A 89 9.60 -4.29 -7.72
CA LYS A 89 8.30 -4.95 -7.97
C LYS A 89 7.16 -3.93 -8.00
N GLU A 90 7.20 -2.92 -7.13
CA GLU A 90 6.22 -1.84 -7.08
C GLU A 90 6.22 -1.00 -8.36
N LYS A 91 7.39 -0.70 -8.94
CA LYS A 91 7.47 -0.02 -10.25
C LYS A 91 6.87 -0.84 -11.37
N VAL A 92 7.16 -2.15 -11.40
CA VAL A 92 6.59 -3.06 -12.39
C VAL A 92 5.07 -3.11 -12.25
N MET A 93 4.56 -3.25 -11.02
CA MET A 93 3.14 -3.26 -10.72
C MET A 93 2.44 -1.98 -11.21
N LEU A 94 3.00 -0.82 -10.88
CA LEU A 94 2.41 0.45 -11.24
C LEU A 94 2.40 0.67 -12.76
N LEU A 95 3.53 0.36 -13.43
CA LEU A 95 3.60 0.44 -14.89
C LEU A 95 2.57 -0.49 -15.54
N PHE A 96 2.48 -1.75 -15.07
CA PHE A 96 1.50 -2.72 -15.53
C PHE A 96 0.08 -2.17 -15.46
N MET A 97 -0.33 -1.62 -14.31
CA MET A 97 -1.68 -1.08 -14.16
C MET A 97 -1.96 0.12 -15.08
N ILE A 98 -0.94 0.97 -15.32
CA ILE A 98 -1.05 2.10 -16.24
C ILE A 98 -1.28 1.61 -17.66
N VAL A 99 -0.43 0.71 -18.16
CA VAL A 99 -0.54 0.22 -19.55
C VAL A 99 -1.75 -0.69 -19.75
N SER A 100 -2.23 -1.35 -18.70
CA SER A 100 -3.49 -2.09 -18.69
C SER A 100 -4.71 -1.18 -18.50
N ARG A 101 -4.54 0.15 -18.38
CA ARG A 101 -5.61 1.14 -18.24
C ARG A 101 -6.61 0.81 -17.13
N ALA A 102 -6.11 0.31 -16.00
CA ALA A 102 -6.92 -0.05 -14.83
C ALA A 102 -7.34 1.21 -14.04
N PHE A 103 -7.97 2.19 -14.70
CA PHE A 103 -8.11 3.58 -14.23
C PHE A 103 -9.33 3.87 -13.36
N SER A 104 -10.16 2.86 -13.07
CA SER A 104 -11.33 3.04 -12.21
C SER A 104 -11.76 1.72 -11.57
N GLU A 105 -12.72 1.82 -10.64
CA GLU A 105 -13.40 0.65 -10.08
C GLU A 105 -14.25 -0.11 -11.11
N ASP A 106 -14.63 0.56 -12.20
CA ASP A 106 -15.39 -0.03 -13.31
C ASP A 106 -14.49 -0.88 -14.23
N ALA A 107 -13.20 -0.53 -14.34
CA ALA A 107 -12.22 -1.34 -15.05
C ALA A 107 -11.06 -1.78 -14.14
N PRO A 108 -11.29 -2.63 -13.14
CA PRO A 108 -10.25 -3.10 -12.24
C PRO A 108 -9.55 -4.35 -12.77
N ILE A 109 -8.30 -4.54 -12.38
CA ILE A 109 -7.64 -5.85 -12.48
C ILE A 109 -8.32 -6.80 -11.51
N ASN A 110 -8.93 -7.88 -12.04
CA ASN A 110 -9.69 -8.85 -11.26
C ASN A 110 -8.95 -10.20 -11.18
N LEU A 111 -8.41 -10.53 -10.01
CA LEU A 111 -7.70 -11.80 -9.79
C LEU A 111 -8.61 -13.02 -9.68
N LYS A 112 -9.93 -12.84 -9.56
CA LYS A 112 -10.90 -13.95 -9.56
C LYS A 112 -11.31 -14.40 -10.96
N LYS A 113 -10.85 -13.72 -12.02
CA LYS A 113 -11.03 -14.23 -13.40
C LYS A 113 -10.28 -15.56 -13.58
N GLY A 114 -10.68 -16.32 -14.61
CA GLY A 114 -10.09 -17.63 -14.90
C GLY A 114 -8.60 -17.57 -15.20
N GLU A 115 -7.92 -18.72 -15.15
CA GLU A 115 -6.46 -18.83 -15.30
C GLU A 115 -5.94 -18.17 -16.58
N ASN A 116 -6.64 -18.31 -17.71
CA ASN A 116 -6.26 -17.64 -18.97
C ASN A 116 -6.11 -16.11 -18.83
N ALA A 117 -6.99 -15.46 -18.07
CA ALA A 117 -6.89 -14.02 -17.83
C ALA A 117 -5.67 -13.69 -16.95
N LYS A 118 -5.36 -14.55 -15.98
CA LYS A 118 -4.17 -14.40 -15.14
C LYS A 118 -2.88 -14.61 -15.95
N ASP A 119 -2.84 -15.54 -16.89
CA ASP A 119 -1.71 -15.75 -17.78
C ASP A 119 -1.43 -14.52 -18.66
N GLU A 120 -2.47 -13.90 -19.20
CA GLU A 120 -2.35 -12.65 -19.97
C GLU A 120 -1.90 -11.48 -19.09
N ILE A 121 -2.43 -11.36 -17.86
CA ILE A 121 -1.93 -10.40 -16.87
C ILE A 121 -0.43 -10.64 -16.60
N GLY A 122 -0.03 -11.91 -16.40
CA GLY A 122 1.36 -12.29 -16.19
C GLY A 122 2.26 -11.89 -17.35
N THR A 123 1.78 -12.05 -18.58
CA THR A 123 2.47 -11.60 -19.80
C THR A 123 2.70 -10.09 -19.79
N ILE A 124 1.69 -9.30 -19.41
CA ILE A 124 1.83 -7.84 -19.37
C ILE A 124 2.76 -7.39 -18.24
N ILE A 125 2.68 -8.00 -17.06
CA ILE A 125 3.61 -7.77 -15.95
C ILE A 125 5.05 -8.03 -16.43
N LYS A 126 5.28 -9.15 -17.13
CA LYS A 126 6.59 -9.50 -17.68
C LYS A 126 7.07 -8.47 -18.70
N ARG A 127 6.22 -8.02 -19.63
CA ARG A 127 6.59 -6.99 -20.62
C ARG A 127 6.89 -5.64 -19.96
N SER A 128 6.14 -5.26 -18.93
CA SER A 128 6.40 -4.07 -18.11
C SER A 128 7.76 -4.18 -17.40
N PHE A 129 8.07 -5.34 -16.82
CA PHE A 129 9.38 -5.62 -16.24
C PHE A 129 10.51 -5.49 -17.26
N LEU A 130 10.38 -6.09 -18.44
CA LEU A 130 11.41 -6.06 -19.48
C LEU A 130 11.67 -4.61 -19.96
N LEU A 131 10.63 -3.79 -20.11
CA LEU A 131 10.79 -2.37 -20.44
C LEU A 131 11.59 -1.65 -19.35
N LEU A 132 11.20 -1.80 -18.08
CA LEU A 132 11.90 -1.14 -16.97
C LEU A 132 13.35 -1.64 -16.81
N LYS A 133 13.59 -2.93 -17.08
CA LYS A 133 14.92 -3.53 -17.02
C LYS A 133 15.83 -2.98 -18.13
N LYS A 134 15.33 -2.87 -19.36
CA LYS A 134 16.04 -2.29 -20.51
C LYS A 134 16.62 -0.90 -20.20
N TYR A 135 15.88 -0.08 -19.47
CA TYR A 135 16.29 1.28 -19.10
C TYR A 135 16.90 1.40 -17.70
N SER A 136 17.27 0.28 -17.06
CA SER A 136 17.89 0.26 -15.73
C SER A 136 17.07 1.01 -14.66
N LEU A 137 15.74 0.96 -14.79
CA LEU A 137 14.79 1.49 -13.80
C LEU A 137 14.52 0.49 -12.67
N VAL A 138 14.73 -0.79 -12.99
CA VAL A 138 14.72 -1.94 -12.08
C VAL A 138 16.15 -2.44 -11.90
N LYS A 139 16.67 -2.40 -10.67
CA LYS A 139 18.08 -2.66 -10.39
C LYS A 139 18.34 -4.13 -10.05
N SER A 140 17.69 -4.59 -8.98
CA SER A 140 17.97 -5.85 -8.28
C SER A 140 17.08 -7.01 -8.71
N LEU A 141 15.86 -6.70 -9.18
CA LEU A 141 14.92 -7.73 -9.61
C LEU A 141 15.42 -8.39 -10.91
N THR A 142 15.44 -9.72 -10.88
CA THR A 142 15.70 -10.60 -12.03
C THR A 142 14.40 -11.23 -12.48
N GLU A 143 14.37 -11.71 -13.73
CA GLU A 143 13.19 -12.33 -14.32
C GLU A 143 12.71 -13.53 -13.50
N ASN A 144 13.63 -14.39 -13.07
CA ASN A 144 13.32 -15.58 -12.26
C ASN A 144 12.78 -15.26 -10.86
N LYS A 145 12.92 -14.01 -10.40
CA LYS A 145 12.41 -13.53 -9.11
C LYS A 145 11.18 -12.63 -9.26
N LEU A 146 10.73 -12.39 -10.49
CA LEU A 146 9.57 -11.56 -10.77
C LEU A 146 8.33 -12.15 -10.11
N PHE A 147 8.05 -13.41 -10.43
CA PHE A 147 6.98 -14.20 -9.84
C PHE A 147 7.52 -15.14 -8.78
N ASN A 148 6.80 -15.29 -7.67
CA ASN A 148 7.06 -16.37 -6.73
C ASN A 148 6.37 -17.62 -7.27
N LEU A 149 7.14 -18.69 -7.49
CA LEU A 149 6.61 -19.97 -7.97
C LEU A 149 6.39 -20.96 -6.81
N GLU A 150 6.69 -20.56 -5.58
CA GLU A 150 6.48 -21.38 -4.39
C GLU A 150 5.05 -21.22 -3.85
N GLY A 151 4.34 -22.35 -3.70
CA GLY A 151 2.99 -22.40 -3.13
C GLY A 151 1.91 -22.85 -4.13
N ASN A 152 0.68 -22.92 -3.64
CA ASN A 152 -0.49 -23.34 -4.43
C ASN A 152 -1.23 -22.16 -5.10
N GLU A 153 -0.78 -20.92 -4.86
CA GLU A 153 -1.39 -19.72 -5.41
C GLU A 153 -0.84 -19.44 -6.81
N HIS A 154 -1.70 -18.98 -7.73
CA HIS A 154 -1.25 -18.57 -9.06
C HIS A 154 -0.20 -17.44 -8.94
N PRO A 155 0.95 -17.50 -9.62
CA PRO A 155 2.08 -16.59 -9.36
C PRO A 155 1.76 -15.09 -9.56
N VAL A 156 0.82 -14.78 -10.45
CA VAL A 156 0.31 -13.41 -10.64
C VAL A 156 -0.49 -12.91 -9.43
N SER A 157 -1.24 -13.80 -8.78
CA SER A 157 -2.02 -13.42 -7.61
C SER A 157 -1.10 -13.09 -6.43
N ASP A 158 -0.06 -13.90 -6.20
CA ASP A 158 0.99 -13.60 -5.21
C ASP A 158 1.71 -12.27 -5.52
N PHE A 159 2.05 -12.04 -6.80
CA PHE A 159 2.72 -10.82 -7.23
C PHE A 159 1.91 -9.56 -6.90
N ILE A 160 0.60 -9.59 -7.20
CA ILE A 160 -0.31 -8.44 -7.05
C ILE A 160 -0.70 -8.25 -5.57
N ARG A 161 -0.88 -9.34 -4.83
CA ARG A 161 -1.18 -9.28 -3.39
C ARG A 161 0.02 -8.72 -2.61
N HIS A 162 -0.25 -8.30 -1.38
CA HIS A 162 0.76 -7.78 -0.44
C HIS A 162 1.47 -6.50 -0.93
N LYS A 163 0.69 -5.53 -1.41
CA LYS A 163 1.17 -4.21 -1.87
C LYS A 163 0.53 -3.05 -1.11
N GLU A 164 0.21 -3.22 0.17
CA GLU A 164 -0.46 -2.19 0.98
C GLU A 164 0.33 -0.87 1.00
N ALA A 165 1.66 -0.94 0.93
CA ALA A 165 2.52 0.23 0.87
C ALA A 165 2.28 1.09 -0.39
N LEU A 166 1.83 0.51 -1.51
CA LEU A 166 1.54 1.26 -2.74
C LEU A 166 0.44 2.29 -2.53
N VAL A 167 -0.56 2.00 -1.70
CA VAL A 167 -1.64 2.95 -1.37
C VAL A 167 -1.03 4.26 -0.86
N ARG A 168 -0.11 4.17 0.10
CA ARG A 168 0.55 5.37 0.66
C ARG A 168 1.51 6.03 -0.32
N LYS A 169 2.33 5.25 -1.04
CA LYS A 169 3.34 5.79 -1.98
C LYS A 169 2.73 6.51 -3.18
N THR A 170 1.54 6.09 -3.60
CA THR A 170 0.78 6.67 -4.72
C THR A 170 -0.23 7.74 -4.28
N ASN A 171 -0.18 8.23 -3.04
CA ASN A 171 -1.15 9.19 -2.48
C ASN A 171 -2.61 8.71 -2.57
N GLY A 172 -2.84 7.41 -2.40
CA GLY A 172 -4.18 6.81 -2.46
C GLY A 172 -4.68 6.51 -3.87
N LEU A 173 -3.91 6.83 -4.91
CA LEU A 173 -4.30 6.54 -6.29
C LEU A 173 -4.33 5.03 -6.55
N TYR A 174 -3.40 4.24 -6.02
CA TYR A 174 -3.53 2.78 -6.03
C TYR A 174 -4.60 2.35 -5.02
N ARG A 175 -5.62 1.64 -5.49
CA ARG A 175 -6.74 1.16 -4.67
C ARG A 175 -6.86 -0.35 -4.70
N THR A 176 -6.93 -0.93 -3.50
CA THR A 176 -7.38 -2.30 -3.28
C THR A 176 -8.89 -2.28 -3.06
N LEU A 177 -9.62 -2.94 -3.93
CA LEU A 177 -11.07 -3.07 -3.86
C LEU A 177 -11.44 -4.40 -3.20
N ARG A 178 -12.73 -4.59 -2.92
CA ARG A 178 -13.25 -5.89 -2.45
C ARG A 178 -13.06 -6.96 -3.53
N ASP A 179 -13.10 -8.22 -3.10
CA ASP A 179 -13.03 -9.38 -4.01
C ASP A 179 -11.75 -9.51 -4.84
N GLN A 180 -10.61 -9.06 -4.30
CA GLN A 180 -9.30 -9.17 -4.96
C GLN A 180 -9.25 -8.42 -6.31
N LYS A 181 -9.90 -7.26 -6.34
CA LYS A 181 -9.86 -6.32 -7.46
C LYS A 181 -8.95 -5.14 -7.13
N TYR A 182 -8.26 -4.60 -8.13
CA TYR A 182 -7.29 -3.52 -7.96
C TYR A 182 -7.38 -2.52 -9.10
N CYS A 183 -7.32 -1.22 -8.80
CA CYS A 183 -7.35 -0.15 -9.80
C CYS A 183 -6.47 1.04 -9.39
N LEU A 184 -6.33 1.99 -10.32
CA LEU A 184 -5.78 3.31 -10.11
C LEU A 184 -6.94 4.30 -10.15
N ASP A 185 -7.13 5.13 -9.12
CA ASP A 185 -8.22 6.11 -9.03
C ASP A 185 -7.94 7.35 -9.88
N LEU A 186 -7.99 7.17 -11.19
CA LEU A 186 -7.61 8.18 -12.17
C LEU A 186 -8.81 8.76 -12.92
N MET A 187 -10.04 8.43 -12.53
CA MET A 187 -11.24 8.94 -13.16
C MET A 187 -11.99 9.89 -12.24
N ALA A 188 -12.41 11.03 -12.78
CA ALA A 188 -13.34 11.96 -12.15
C ALA A 188 -14.31 12.50 -13.20
N ASN A 189 -15.63 12.38 -12.96
CA ASN A 189 -16.66 12.85 -13.88
C ASN A 189 -16.45 12.38 -15.34
N ASN A 190 -16.08 11.12 -15.55
CA ASN A 190 -15.75 10.53 -16.85
C ASN A 190 -14.51 11.11 -17.57
N HIS A 191 -13.69 11.89 -16.89
CA HIS A 191 -12.41 12.40 -17.39
C HIS A 191 -11.23 11.79 -16.63
N ILE A 192 -10.09 11.64 -17.30
CA ILE A 192 -8.86 11.25 -16.64
C ILE A 192 -8.30 12.42 -15.82
N LYS A 193 -7.87 12.11 -14.61
CA LYS A 193 -7.05 12.94 -13.74
C LYS A 193 -5.60 12.97 -14.26
N ILE A 194 -5.33 13.87 -15.22
CA ILE A 194 -4.07 13.88 -15.99
C ILE A 194 -2.84 14.13 -15.11
N GLN A 195 -2.92 15.05 -14.15
CA GLN A 195 -1.81 15.35 -13.25
C GLN A 195 -1.47 14.16 -12.35
N GLU A 196 -2.48 13.42 -11.92
CA GLU A 196 -2.35 12.21 -11.11
C GLU A 196 -1.73 11.07 -11.92
N LEU A 197 -2.13 10.90 -13.19
CA LEU A 197 -1.48 9.94 -14.09
C LEU A 197 -0.01 10.31 -14.35
N ALA A 198 0.26 11.60 -14.59
CA ALA A 198 1.61 12.13 -14.74
C ALA A 198 2.48 11.86 -13.50
N TYR A 199 1.90 12.04 -12.31
CA TYR A 199 2.55 11.74 -11.04
C TYR A 199 2.89 10.25 -10.90
N LEU A 200 1.99 9.34 -11.28
CA LEU A 200 2.26 7.90 -11.27
C LEU A 200 3.38 7.52 -12.26
N LEU A 201 3.37 8.09 -13.46
CA LEU A 201 4.47 7.92 -14.43
C LEU A 201 5.80 8.41 -13.85
N TRP A 202 5.79 9.51 -13.09
CA TRP A 202 6.96 10.00 -12.37
C TRP A 202 7.45 9.08 -11.27
N LEU A 203 6.56 8.44 -10.51
CA LEU A 203 6.96 7.44 -9.53
C LEU A 203 7.67 6.24 -10.19
N VAL A 204 7.28 5.87 -11.42
CA VAL A 204 7.91 4.78 -12.18
C VAL A 204 9.24 5.21 -12.79
N PHE A 205 9.25 6.28 -13.57
CA PHE A 205 10.38 6.67 -14.42
C PHE A 205 11.39 7.61 -13.71
N GLY A 206 10.97 8.33 -12.68
CA GLY A 206 11.82 9.30 -11.98
C GLY A 206 12.45 10.30 -12.93
N LYS A 207 13.75 10.59 -12.79
CA LYS A 207 14.51 11.49 -13.69
C LYS A 207 15.05 10.82 -14.97
N LYS A 208 14.78 9.52 -15.18
CA LYS A 208 15.44 8.71 -16.22
C LYS A 208 14.68 8.67 -17.54
N ILE A 209 13.58 9.42 -17.67
CA ILE A 209 12.83 9.45 -18.92
C ILE A 209 13.69 10.03 -20.04
N ASN A 210 13.60 9.46 -21.23
CA ASN A 210 14.21 9.97 -22.45
C ASN A 210 13.33 9.63 -23.65
N ASN A 211 13.59 10.23 -24.81
CA ASN A 211 12.76 10.05 -26.00
C ASN A 211 12.61 8.58 -26.44
N GLN A 212 13.64 7.75 -26.24
CA GLN A 212 13.58 6.34 -26.64
C GLN A 212 12.75 5.51 -25.66
N LEU A 213 12.87 5.75 -24.35
CA LEU A 213 12.01 5.17 -23.33
C LEU A 213 10.55 5.58 -23.54
N LEU A 214 10.29 6.84 -23.89
CA LEU A 214 8.94 7.33 -24.20
C LEU A 214 8.33 6.55 -25.37
N LYS A 215 9.05 6.45 -26.49
CA LYS A 215 8.60 5.69 -27.67
C LYS A 215 8.33 4.23 -27.34
N ASP A 216 9.22 3.59 -26.59
CA ASP A 216 9.05 2.19 -26.21
C ASP A 216 7.88 1.99 -25.23
N PHE A 217 7.64 2.94 -24.33
CA PHE A 217 6.48 2.96 -23.43
C PHE A 217 5.17 3.08 -24.20
N LEU A 218 5.07 4.05 -25.12
CA LEU A 218 3.88 4.24 -25.94
C LEU A 218 3.60 2.99 -26.80
N LYS A 219 4.64 2.41 -27.42
CA LYS A 219 4.52 1.16 -28.16
C LYS A 219 4.07 -0.02 -27.28
N LEU A 220 4.55 -0.08 -26.03
CA LEU A 220 4.09 -1.10 -25.08
C LEU A 220 2.60 -0.90 -24.77
N SER A 221 2.19 0.33 -24.43
CA SER A 221 0.79 0.70 -24.15
C SER A 221 -0.14 0.31 -25.31
N GLU A 222 0.22 0.71 -26.53
CA GLU A 222 -0.53 0.39 -27.76
C GLU A 222 -0.62 -1.13 -28.00
N SER A 223 0.46 -1.87 -27.78
CA SER A 223 0.43 -3.33 -27.98
C SER A 223 -0.41 -4.07 -26.93
N ILE A 224 -0.64 -3.46 -25.76
CA ILE A 224 -1.45 -4.06 -24.69
C ILE A 224 -2.93 -3.81 -24.92
N TYR A 225 -3.30 -2.71 -25.61
CA TYR A 225 -4.66 -2.49 -26.09
C TYR A 225 -5.22 -3.74 -26.78
N GLN A 226 -4.44 -4.40 -27.64
CA GLN A 226 -4.87 -5.62 -28.35
C GLN A 226 -5.10 -6.84 -27.42
N LYS A 227 -4.44 -6.88 -26.24
CA LYS A 227 -4.57 -7.95 -25.24
C LYS A 227 -5.58 -7.65 -24.15
N SER A 228 -6.05 -6.40 -24.07
CA SER A 228 -7.02 -5.95 -23.06
C SER A 228 -8.31 -6.77 -23.06
N ILE A 229 -8.65 -7.35 -24.22
CA ILE A 229 -9.86 -8.16 -24.41
C ILE A 229 -9.91 -9.41 -23.53
N PHE A 230 -8.76 -9.90 -23.10
CA PHE A 230 -8.66 -11.08 -22.25
C PHE A 230 -8.70 -10.73 -20.75
N ILE A 231 -8.60 -9.43 -20.42
CA ILE A 231 -8.43 -8.93 -19.05
C ILE A 231 -9.70 -8.23 -18.58
N TYR A 232 -10.40 -7.53 -19.47
CA TYR A 232 -11.59 -6.73 -19.18
C TYR A 232 -12.84 -7.37 -19.76
N ALA A 233 -14.00 -7.12 -19.14
CA ALA A 233 -15.28 -7.52 -19.74
C ALA A 233 -15.65 -6.54 -20.86
N PRO A 234 -16.42 -6.93 -21.90
CA PRO A 234 -16.84 -6.07 -23.01
C PRO A 234 -17.38 -4.69 -22.60
N GLU A 235 -18.05 -4.63 -21.45
CA GLU A 235 -18.66 -3.42 -20.90
C GLU A 235 -17.62 -2.44 -20.32
N ASP A 236 -16.45 -2.96 -19.91
CA ASP A 236 -15.36 -2.20 -19.31
C ASP A 236 -14.39 -1.63 -20.37
N PHE A 237 -14.66 -1.86 -21.67
CA PHE A 237 -13.77 -1.45 -22.77
C PHE A 237 -13.77 0.04 -23.08
N SER A 238 -14.59 0.82 -22.39
CA SER A 238 -14.65 2.27 -22.59
C SER A 238 -13.27 2.91 -22.51
N PHE A 239 -12.39 2.40 -21.67
CA PHE A 239 -10.99 2.85 -21.47
C PHE A 239 -10.03 2.52 -22.62
N PHE A 240 -10.43 1.71 -23.59
CA PHE A 240 -9.57 1.28 -24.69
C PHE A 240 -9.73 2.16 -25.95
N GLN A 241 -10.60 3.15 -25.93
CA GLN A 241 -10.77 4.09 -27.05
C GLN A 241 -9.50 4.93 -27.34
N PRO A 242 -9.26 5.35 -28.60
CA PRO A 242 -8.08 6.17 -28.96
C PRO A 242 -7.89 7.44 -28.14
N LYS A 243 -8.99 8.05 -27.67
CA LYS A 243 -8.96 9.22 -26.79
C LYS A 243 -8.06 9.02 -25.55
N PHE A 244 -7.95 7.79 -25.05
CA PHE A 244 -7.13 7.48 -23.89
C PHE A 244 -5.63 7.45 -24.21
N ASP A 245 -5.23 7.26 -25.46
CA ASP A 245 -3.84 7.45 -25.89
C ASP A 245 -3.48 8.94 -25.90
N ASP A 246 -4.41 9.81 -26.30
CA ASP A 246 -4.23 11.26 -26.19
C ASP A 246 -4.08 11.69 -24.72
N GLU A 247 -4.90 11.15 -23.81
CA GLU A 247 -4.79 11.43 -22.37
C GLU A 247 -3.46 10.93 -21.76
N ILE A 248 -2.94 9.80 -22.23
CA ILE A 248 -1.60 9.32 -21.82
C ILE A 248 -0.52 10.28 -22.33
N ASN A 249 -0.63 10.79 -23.56
CA ASN A 249 0.31 11.79 -24.09
C ASN A 249 0.23 13.11 -23.29
N ASN A 250 -0.98 13.60 -22.99
CA ASN A 250 -1.18 14.77 -22.13
C ASN A 250 -0.53 14.58 -20.75
N ALA A 251 -0.65 13.38 -20.17
CA ALA A 251 -0.02 13.07 -18.89
C ALA A 251 1.52 13.01 -18.97
N LEU A 252 2.07 12.64 -20.13
CA LEU A 252 3.51 12.70 -20.36
C LEU A 252 4.00 14.15 -20.46
N ASP A 253 3.23 15.04 -21.09
CA ASP A 253 3.53 16.47 -21.13
C ASP A 253 3.49 17.08 -19.72
N GLU A 254 2.43 16.80 -18.95
CA GLU A 254 2.30 17.21 -17.53
C GLU A 254 3.43 16.64 -16.66
N TYR A 255 3.88 15.41 -16.95
CA TYR A 255 5.03 14.83 -16.28
C TYR A 255 6.28 15.71 -16.50
N PHE A 256 6.54 16.19 -17.73
CA PHE A 256 7.73 16.98 -18.01
C PHE A 256 7.67 18.34 -17.33
N ILE A 257 6.49 18.96 -17.30
CA ILE A 257 6.22 20.24 -16.62
C ILE A 257 6.49 20.11 -15.12
N ASN A 258 5.93 19.09 -14.46
CA ASN A 258 5.91 18.99 -13.00
C ASN A 258 7.07 18.19 -12.40
N SER A 259 7.79 17.39 -13.20
CA SER A 259 8.85 16.51 -12.70
C SER A 259 9.90 17.25 -11.85
N LYS A 260 10.25 18.49 -12.21
CA LYS A 260 11.21 19.31 -11.45
C LYS A 260 10.73 19.59 -10.02
N LEU A 261 9.45 19.97 -9.86
CA LEU A 261 8.81 20.23 -8.57
C LEU A 261 8.74 18.96 -7.70
N TRP A 262 8.34 17.82 -8.28
CA TRP A 262 8.26 16.58 -7.51
C TRP A 262 9.63 16.04 -7.12
N ASN A 263 10.64 16.29 -7.94
CA ASN A 263 12.02 15.94 -7.61
C ASN A 263 12.60 16.78 -6.46
N SER A 264 12.20 18.05 -6.31
CA SER A 264 12.63 18.88 -5.17
C SER A 264 11.86 18.55 -3.90
N ALA A 265 10.58 18.16 -4.01
CA ALA A 265 9.77 17.73 -2.86
C ALA A 265 10.16 16.34 -2.31
N LYS A 266 11.06 15.61 -2.98
CA LYS A 266 11.65 14.34 -2.51
C LYS A 266 12.93 14.51 -1.71
N MET A 267 13.53 15.71 -1.68
CA MET A 267 14.67 16.06 -0.83
C MET A 267 14.19 16.48 0.55
#